data_AF-A0A1M7GGP7-F1
#
_entry.id   AF-A0A1M7GGP7-F1
#
_cell.length_a   1.000
_cell.length_b   1.000
_cell.length_c   1.000
_cell.angle_alpha   90.00
_cell.angle_beta   90.00
_cell.angle_gamma   90.00
#
_symmetry.space_group_name_H-M   'P 1'
#
loop_
_entity.id
_entity.type
_entity.pdbx_description
1 polymer ?
#
loop_
_entity_poly.entity_id
_entity_poly.type
_entity_poly.pdbx_seq_one_letter_code
_entity_poly.pdbx_strand_id
1 'polypeptide(L)'
;MFIYGIPVMGLQYMTNGTELFRMAAQQKTAGKWNGNKWLCICGKENDTNFCPDCGAKAPVKPWKCSCGRECDTNFCPDCGSKAVSL
;
A
#
# COMPACT_ATOMS: atom_id res chain seq x y z
N MET A 1 30.38 -27.86 -42.74
CA MET A 1 30.47 -26.43 -43.09
C MET A 1 30.25 -25.64 -41.81
N PHE A 2 31.32 -25.08 -41.25
CA PHE A 2 31.28 -24.24 -40.05
C PHE A 2 30.60 -22.91 -40.41
N ILE A 3 29.39 -22.68 -39.90
CA ILE A 3 28.69 -21.41 -40.12
C ILE A 3 28.59 -20.72 -38.75
N TYR A 4 29.66 -19.98 -38.46
CA TYR A 4 29.73 -18.77 -37.63
C TYR A 4 29.09 -18.80 -36.22
N GLY A 5 29.87 -19.20 -35.22
CA GLY A 5 30.66 -18.25 -34.43
C GLY A 5 30.00 -16.99 -33.82
N ILE A 6 28.71 -16.96 -33.51
CA ILE A 6 28.15 -15.85 -32.71
C ILE A 6 28.21 -16.23 -31.22
N PRO A 7 29.10 -15.63 -30.40
CA PRO A 7 29.08 -15.86 -28.97
C PRO A 7 27.77 -15.30 -28.39
N VAL A 8 26.99 -16.17 -27.76
CA VAL A 8 25.74 -15.87 -27.02
C VAL A 8 25.92 -14.91 -25.83
N MET A 9 27.09 -14.27 -25.70
CA MET A 9 27.48 -13.38 -24.61
C MET A 9 26.81 -11.99 -24.68
N GLY A 10 25.90 -11.76 -25.63
CA GLY A 10 25.23 -10.48 -25.86
C GLY A 10 23.78 -10.40 -25.38
N LEU A 11 23.17 -11.45 -24.82
CA LEU A 11 21.76 -11.42 -24.38
C LEU A 11 21.58 -11.28 -22.87
N GLN A 12 22.67 -11.35 -22.08
CA GLN A 12 22.60 -11.26 -20.62
C GLN A 12 22.43 -9.83 -20.08
N TYR A 13 22.54 -8.78 -20.89
CA TYR A 13 22.44 -7.39 -20.41
C TYR A 13 21.00 -6.86 -20.23
N MET A 14 19.97 -7.65 -20.55
CA MET A 14 18.57 -7.20 -20.50
C MET A 14 17.76 -7.75 -19.31
N THR A 15 18.35 -8.46 -18.35
CA THR A 15 17.62 -9.15 -17.26
C THR A 15 17.45 -8.35 -15.96
N ASN A 16 17.82 -7.07 -15.92
CA ASN A 16 17.67 -6.23 -14.70
C ASN A 16 16.36 -5.42 -14.65
N GLY A 17 15.60 -5.33 -15.75
CA GLY A 17 14.36 -4.54 -15.80
C GLY A 17 13.24 -5.09 -14.91
N THR A 18 13.17 -6.40 -14.70
CA THR A 18 12.16 -7.04 -13.84
C THR A 18 12.35 -6.75 -12.35
N GLU A 19 13.57 -6.50 -11.88
CA GLU A 19 13.82 -6.17 -10.46
C GLU A 19 13.32 -4.77 -10.09
N LEU A 20 13.36 -3.80 -11.03
CA LEU A 20 12.82 -2.45 -10.82
C LEU A 20 11.31 -2.47 -10.53
N PHE A 21 10.56 -3.29 -11.26
CA PHE A 21 9.11 -3.44 -11.02
C PHE A 21 8.82 -4.12 -9.67
N ARG A 22 9.69 -5.03 -9.22
CA ARG A 22 9.55 -5.75 -7.95
C ARG A 22 9.81 -4.86 -6.74
N MET A 23 10.77 -3.94 -6.82
CA MET A 23 11.07 -2.96 -5.77
C MET A 23 9.96 -1.90 -5.63
N ALA A 24 9.35 -1.47 -6.74
CA ALA A 24 8.24 -0.52 -6.73
C ALA A 24 6.96 -1.07 -6.07
N ALA A 25 6.71 -2.37 -6.19
CA ALA A 25 5.54 -3.02 -5.59
C ALA A 25 5.61 -3.10 -4.05
N GLN A 26 6.79 -2.98 -3.45
CA GLN A 26 6.98 -3.18 -2.00
C GLN A 26 6.90 -1.90 -1.17
N GLN A 27 7.03 -0.73 -1.77
CA GLN A 27 7.11 0.53 -1.04
C GLN A 27 5.88 1.41 -1.27
N LYS A 28 4.80 1.08 -0.56
CA LYS A 28 3.76 2.01 -0.06
C LYS A 28 2.64 1.16 0.55
N THR A 29 2.93 0.56 1.70
CA THR A 29 1.87 0.02 2.54
C THR A 29 0.99 1.18 3.00
N ALA A 30 -0.31 1.12 2.66
CA ALA A 30 -1.29 2.07 3.17
C ALA A 30 -1.20 2.08 4.71
N GLY A 31 -1.24 3.28 5.31
CA GLY A 31 -1.12 3.44 6.75
C GLY A 31 -2.01 2.45 7.48
N LYS A 32 -1.43 1.62 8.34
CA LYS A 32 -2.15 0.62 9.13
C LYS A 32 -2.28 1.13 10.55
N TRP A 33 -3.45 0.97 11.15
CA TRP A 33 -3.62 1.17 12.59
C TRP A 33 -2.91 0.07 13.37
N ASN A 34 -2.06 0.49 14.31
CA ASN A 34 -1.49 -0.35 15.34
C ASN A 34 -2.09 0.10 16.69
N GLY A 35 -3.31 -0.39 16.96
CA GLY A 35 -4.11 0.07 18.09
C GLY A 35 -4.55 1.52 17.94
N ASN A 36 -4.07 2.41 18.81
CA ASN A 36 -4.43 3.83 18.84
C ASN A 36 -3.55 4.70 17.93
N LYS A 37 -2.50 4.14 17.33
CA LYS A 37 -1.56 4.89 16.49
C LYS A 37 -1.56 4.35 15.06
N TRP A 38 -1.16 5.18 14.10
CA TRP A 38 -1.06 4.82 12.69
C TRP A 38 0.20 5.41 12.07
N LEU A 39 0.77 4.67 11.11
CA LEU A 39 1.94 5.11 10.37
C LEU A 39 1.50 6.00 9.18
N CYS A 40 1.89 7.29 9.15
CA CYS A 40 1.75 8.12 7.94
C CYS A 40 2.62 7.54 6.83
N ILE A 41 2.17 7.71 5.59
CA ILE A 41 2.96 7.46 4.39
C ILE A 41 4.31 8.20 4.38
N CYS A 42 4.47 9.27 5.19
CA CYS A 42 5.74 9.95 5.40
C CYS A 42 6.71 9.23 6.35
N GLY A 43 6.30 8.10 6.94
CA GLY A 43 7.10 7.30 7.87
C GLY A 43 6.97 7.68 9.33
N LYS A 44 6.15 8.68 9.69
CA LYS A 44 5.90 9.06 11.09
C LYS A 44 4.66 8.40 11.67
N GLU A 45 4.78 7.91 12.89
CA GLU A 45 3.67 7.38 13.67
C GLU A 45 2.89 8.54 14.31
N ASN A 46 1.56 8.56 14.13
CA ASN A 46 0.67 9.58 14.67
C ASN A 46 -0.51 8.91 15.38
N ASP A 47 -1.09 9.58 16.36
CA ASP A 47 -2.29 9.15 17.09
C ASP A 47 -3.55 9.95 16.70
N THR A 48 -3.37 11.06 16.00
CA THR A 48 -4.42 12.00 15.57
C THR A 48 -5.06 11.63 14.24
N ASN A 49 -6.24 12.17 13.93
CA ASN A 49 -6.92 11.94 12.63
C ASN A 49 -6.18 12.47 11.39
N PHE A 50 -5.15 13.30 11.60
CA PHE A 50 -4.31 13.87 10.56
C PHE A 50 -2.88 13.88 11.05
N CYS A 51 -1.92 13.70 10.15
CA CYS A 51 -0.52 13.84 10.51
C CYS A 51 -0.12 15.33 10.50
N PRO A 52 0.47 15.86 11.59
CA PRO A 52 0.86 17.26 11.69
C PRO A 52 2.00 17.67 10.75
N ASP A 53 2.73 16.69 10.20
CA ASP A 53 3.91 16.94 9.39
C ASP A 53 3.63 16.82 7.88
N CYS A 54 2.92 15.76 7.48
CA CYS A 54 2.58 15.47 6.09
C CYS A 54 1.17 16.00 5.69
N GLY A 55 0.32 16.34 6.66
CA GLY A 55 -1.10 16.69 6.44
C GLY A 55 -1.97 15.51 5.99
N ALA A 56 -1.41 14.31 5.86
CA ALA A 56 -2.16 13.14 5.42
C ALA A 56 -3.24 12.77 6.43
N LYS A 57 -4.41 12.37 5.92
CA LYS A 57 -5.51 11.86 6.74
C LYS A 57 -5.17 10.46 7.26
N ALA A 58 -5.53 10.21 8.51
CA ALA A 58 -5.42 8.90 9.11
C ALA A 58 -6.24 7.85 8.32
N PRO A 59 -5.78 6.60 8.25
CA PRO A 59 -6.56 5.49 7.75
C PRO A 59 -7.86 5.35 8.57
N VAL A 60 -8.87 4.68 8.03
CA VAL A 60 -10.11 4.44 8.79
C VAL A 60 -9.87 3.30 9.78
N LYS A 61 -10.29 3.48 11.04
CA LYS A 61 -10.21 2.38 12.02
C LYS A 61 -11.20 1.29 11.64
N PRO A 62 -10.88 0.01 11.88
CA PRO A 62 -11.85 -1.06 11.70
C PRO A 62 -13.09 -0.78 12.55
N TRP A 63 -14.26 -0.79 11.93
CA TRP A 63 -15.55 -0.49 12.54
C TRP A 63 -16.60 -1.51 12.10
N LYS A 64 -17.66 -1.66 12.89
CA LYS A 64 -18.76 -2.57 12.58
C LYS A 64 -19.95 -1.77 12.02
N CYS A 65 -20.39 -2.05 10.79
CA CYS A 65 -21.66 -1.47 10.28
C CYS A 65 -22.82 -1.96 11.14
N SER A 66 -23.87 -1.13 11.23
CA SER A 66 -25.17 -1.53 11.77
C SER A 66 -25.76 -2.77 11.08
N CYS A 67 -25.36 -3.08 9.84
CA CYS A 67 -25.71 -4.32 9.14
C CYS A 67 -24.97 -5.57 9.66
N GLY A 68 -24.03 -5.42 10.59
CA GLY A 68 -23.27 -6.51 11.20
C GLY A 68 -21.92 -6.81 10.55
N ARG A 69 -21.59 -6.19 9.40
CA ARG A 69 -20.32 -6.38 8.69
C ARG A 69 -19.17 -5.57 9.30
N GLU A 70 -18.01 -6.20 9.43
CA GLU A 70 -16.75 -5.51 9.76
C GLU A 70 -16.20 -4.78 8.52
N CYS A 71 -15.94 -3.49 8.67
CA CYS A 71 -15.52 -2.59 7.59
C CYS A 71 -14.25 -1.85 8.00
N ASP A 72 -13.34 -1.68 7.05
CA ASP A 72 -12.05 -0.99 7.21
C ASP A 72 -11.96 0.28 6.35
N THR A 73 -13.04 0.65 5.66
CA THR A 73 -13.12 1.83 4.78
C THR A 73 -14.14 2.85 5.29
N ASN A 74 -14.18 4.05 4.70
CA ASN A 74 -15.12 5.12 5.13
C ASN A 74 -16.60 4.77 4.92
N PHE A 75 -16.90 3.71 4.16
CA PHE A 75 -18.25 3.33 3.80
C PHE A 75 -18.38 1.81 3.85
N CYS A 76 -19.53 1.31 4.28
CA CYS A 76 -19.79 -0.11 4.15
C CYS A 76 -20.17 -0.44 2.69
N PRO A 77 -19.53 -1.44 2.06
CA PRO A 77 -19.85 -1.85 0.69
C PRO A 77 -21.22 -2.53 0.55
N ASP A 78 -21.82 -2.93 1.67
CA ASP A 78 -23.07 -3.70 1.71
C ASP A 78 -24.28 -2.79 1.99
N CYS A 79 -24.17 -1.99 3.07
CA CYS A 79 -25.25 -1.15 3.58
C CYS A 79 -25.14 0.32 3.10
N GLY A 80 -23.98 0.75 2.58
CA GLY A 80 -23.71 2.16 2.22
C GLY A 80 -23.54 3.10 3.43
N SER A 81 -23.71 2.59 4.66
CA SER A 81 -23.52 3.37 5.88
C SER A 81 -22.11 3.94 5.95
N LYS A 82 -22.00 5.18 6.42
CA LYS A 82 -20.72 5.86 6.65
C LYS A 82 -20.08 5.35 7.94
N ALA A 83 -18.75 5.28 7.95
CA ALA A 83 -17.98 5.06 9.15
C ALA A 83 -18.31 6.20 10.14
N VAL A 84 -18.97 5.86 11.24
CA VAL A 84 -19.29 6.84 12.27
C VAL A 84 -17.97 7.25 12.92
N SER A 85 -17.51 8.45 12.56
CA SER A 85 -16.41 9.11 13.25
C SER A 85 -16.98 9.72 14.52
N LEU A 86 -17.25 8.88 15.53
CA LEU A 86 -17.58 9.34 16.88
C LEU A 86 -16.36 10.02 17.50
#